data_AF-A0A3M1E3P1-F1
#
_entry.id   AF-A0A3M1E3P1-F1
#
_cell.length_a   1.000
_cell.length_b   1.000
_cell.length_c   1.000
_cell.angle_alpha   90.00
_cell.angle_beta   90.00
_cell.angle_gamma   90.00
#
_symmetry.space_group_name_H-M   'P 1'
#
loop_
_entity.id
_entity.type
_entity.pdbx_description
1 polymer ?
#
loop_
_entity_poly.entity_id
_entity_poly.type
_entity_poly.pdbx_seq_one_letter_code
_entity_poly.pdbx_strand_id
1 'polypeptide(L)'
;MERRFPVLRSTGTICKTLAWIALVPGILGALLTLVLSLTASLPFQRMFLRQDGRLILGGAGSMGLFILGLVCFLVFYATGEGIYLFLAIEENTREIALLLRERETPRVPYPEPYPGSPLPERPEVPPRDS
;
A
#
# COMPACT_ATOMS: atom_id res chain seq x y z
N MET A 1 14.39 9.21 13.51
CA MET A 1 13.32 8.80 12.57
C MET A 1 11.97 9.06 13.24
N GLU A 2 11.46 10.28 13.11
CA GLU A 2 10.14 10.63 13.67
C GLU A 2 9.04 9.98 12.83
N ARG A 3 8.47 8.89 13.34
CA ARG A 3 7.34 8.17 12.74
C ARG A 3 6.06 9.01 12.86
N ARG A 4 5.90 10.05 12.04
CA ARG A 4 4.75 10.97 12.16
C ARG A 4 3.51 10.60 11.32
N PHE A 5 3.57 9.54 10.51
CA PHE A 5 2.40 9.05 9.76
C PHE A 5 1.97 7.60 10.08
N PRO A 6 1.89 7.17 11.36
CA PRO A 6 1.41 5.84 11.68
C PRO A 6 -0.05 5.64 11.26
N VAL A 7 -0.84 6.73 11.29
CA VAL A 7 -2.26 6.71 10.93
C VAL A 7 -2.44 6.38 9.45
N LEU A 8 -1.75 7.05 8.52
CA LEU A 8 -1.88 6.80 7.09
C LEU A 8 -1.43 5.39 6.70
N ARG A 9 -0.33 4.90 7.30
CA ARG A 9 0.12 3.52 7.10
C ARG A 9 -0.92 2.50 7.60
N SER A 10 -1.57 2.79 8.73
CA SER A 10 -2.66 1.96 9.26
C SER A 10 -3.90 2.01 8.36
N THR A 11 -4.27 3.18 7.82
CA THR A 11 -5.39 3.29 6.87
C THR A 11 -5.13 2.48 5.60
N GLY A 12 -3.89 2.49 5.08
CA GLY A 12 -3.48 1.68 3.94
C GLY A 12 -3.61 0.17 4.20
N THR A 13 -3.16 -0.32 5.37
CA THR A 13 -3.36 -1.73 5.74
C THR A 13 -4.83 -2.08 5.92
N ILE A 14 -5.62 -1.21 6.56
CA ILE A 14 -7.06 -1.43 6.77
C ILE A 14 -7.78 -1.56 5.43
N CYS A 15 -7.51 -0.68 4.45
CA CYS A 15 -8.11 -0.77 3.12
C CYS A 15 -7.78 -2.10 2.42
N LYS A 16 -6.52 -2.56 2.51
CA LYS A 16 -6.12 -3.86 1.98
C LYS A 16 -6.84 -5.02 2.67
N THR A 17 -6.94 -4.97 4.00
CA THR A 17 -7.67 -6.00 4.77
C THR A 17 -9.15 -6.01 4.40
N LEU A 18 -9.78 -4.85 4.26
CA LEU A 18 -11.17 -4.75 3.79
C LEU A 18 -11.35 -5.27 2.36
N ALA A 19 -10.36 -5.08 1.48
CA ALA A 19 -10.38 -5.67 0.14
C ALA A 19 -10.50 -7.18 0.20
N TRP A 20 -9.65 -7.85 1.00
CA TRP A 20 -9.72 -9.30 1.19
C TRP A 20 -11.02 -9.74 1.86
N ILE A 21 -11.49 -9.00 2.87
CA ILE A 21 -12.79 -9.25 3.52
C ILE A 21 -13.95 -9.13 2.53
N ALA A 22 -13.85 -8.29 1.50
CA ALA A 22 -14.88 -8.19 0.45
C ALA A 22 -14.74 -9.30 -0.62
N LEU A 23 -13.50 -9.65 -1.00
CA LEU A 23 -13.24 -10.63 -2.04
C LEU A 23 -13.67 -12.05 -1.65
N VAL A 24 -13.30 -12.49 -0.45
CA VAL A 24 -13.59 -13.85 0.04
C VAL A 24 -15.09 -14.17 0.00
N PRO A 25 -15.99 -13.38 0.63
CA PRO A 25 -17.42 -13.62 0.54
C PRO A 25 -17.97 -13.39 -0.86
N GLY A 26 -17.39 -12.51 -1.68
CA GLY A 26 -17.77 -12.36 -3.08
C GLY A 26 -17.55 -13.65 -3.88
N ILE A 27 -16.39 -14.28 -3.72
CA ILE A 27 -16.06 -15.57 -4.34
C ILE A 27 -16.95 -16.68 -3.77
N LEU A 28 -17.09 -16.78 -2.45
CA LEU A 28 -17.91 -17.80 -1.81
C LEU A 28 -19.38 -17.66 -2.19
N GLY A 29 -19.90 -16.44 -2.28
CA GLY A 29 -21.27 -16.15 -2.71
C GLY A 29 -21.51 -16.48 -4.17
N ALA A 30 -20.55 -16.16 -5.06
CA ALA A 30 -20.60 -16.56 -6.46
C ALA A 30 -20.60 -18.09 -6.62
N LEU A 31 -19.76 -18.79 -5.86
CA LEU A 31 -19.70 -20.26 -5.90
C LEU A 31 -20.98 -20.89 -5.33
N LEU A 32 -21.49 -20.37 -4.22
CA LEU A 32 -22.73 -20.84 -3.60
C LEU A 32 -23.92 -20.68 -4.55
N THR A 33 -24.06 -19.51 -5.18
CA THR A 33 -25.13 -19.25 -6.14
C THR A 33 -25.03 -20.15 -7.37
N LEU A 34 -23.82 -20.39 -7.86
CA LEU A 34 -23.57 -21.34 -8.96
C LEU A 34 -23.98 -22.77 -8.59
N VAL A 35 -23.52 -23.27 -7.44
CA VAL A 35 -23.83 -24.63 -6.97
C VAL A 35 -25.33 -24.80 -6.73
N LEU A 36 -25.99 -23.84 -6.07
CA LEU A 36 -27.43 -23.89 -5.84
C LEU A 36 -28.23 -23.89 -7.16
N SER A 37 -27.78 -23.12 -8.15
CA SER A 37 -28.40 -23.11 -9.47
C SER A 37 -28.32 -24.46 -10.19
N LEU A 38 -27.20 -25.17 -10.03
CA LEU A 38 -26.94 -26.46 -10.67
C LEU A 38 -27.62 -27.64 -9.93
N THR A 39 -27.63 -27.61 -8.60
CA THR A 39 -28.01 -28.77 -7.77
C THR A 39 -29.52 -28.91 -7.50
N ALA A 40 -30.32 -27.86 -7.68
CA ALA A 40 -31.76 -27.87 -7.92
C ALA A 40 -32.63 -28.99 -7.28
N SER A 41 -32.35 -29.34 -6.02
CA SER A 41 -33.14 -30.27 -5.22
C SER A 41 -34.16 -29.55 -4.33
N LEU A 42 -34.09 -28.22 -4.22
CA LEU A 42 -35.01 -27.46 -3.37
C LEU A 42 -36.39 -27.31 -4.05
N PRO A 43 -37.48 -27.81 -3.43
CA PRO A 43 -38.83 -27.78 -4.02
C PRO A 43 -39.32 -26.35 -4.30
N PHE A 44 -38.84 -25.36 -3.54
CA PHE A 44 -39.16 -23.95 -3.73
C PHE A 44 -38.73 -23.40 -5.10
N GLN A 45 -37.54 -23.74 -5.59
CA GLN A 45 -37.05 -23.23 -6.88
C GLN A 45 -37.75 -23.85 -8.09
N ARG A 46 -38.32 -25.05 -7.96
CA ARG A 46 -39.07 -25.73 -9.03
C ARG A 46 -40.45 -25.10 -9.27
N MET A 47 -41.01 -24.43 -8.25
CA MET A 47 -42.32 -23.79 -8.32
C MET A 47 -42.28 -22.41 -8.99
N PHE A 48 -41.17 -21.66 -8.84
CA PHE A 48 -41.09 -20.27 -9.31
C PHE A 48 -40.30 -20.06 -10.61
N LEU A 49 -39.43 -20.99 -11.02
CA LEU A 49 -38.52 -20.81 -12.15
C LEU A 49 -38.57 -22.01 -13.10
N ARG A 50 -38.94 -21.75 -14.37
CA ARG A 50 -38.75 -22.71 -15.47
C ARG A 50 -37.25 -23.06 -15.59
N GLN A 51 -36.95 -24.29 -16.00
CA GLN A 51 -35.60 -24.85 -16.06
C GLN A 51 -34.60 -23.95 -16.81
N ASP A 52 -35.02 -23.34 -17.92
CA ASP A 52 -34.17 -22.46 -18.73
C ASP A 52 -33.86 -21.12 -18.04
N GLY A 53 -34.85 -20.54 -17.35
CA GLY A 53 -34.67 -19.30 -16.59
C GLY A 53 -33.75 -19.49 -15.37
N ARG A 54 -33.65 -20.72 -14.85
CA ARG A 54 -32.84 -21.04 -13.67
C ARG A 54 -31.34 -21.03 -13.98
N LEU A 55 -30.94 -21.66 -15.09
CA LEU A 55 -29.54 -21.67 -15.54
C LEU A 55 -29.05 -20.27 -15.91
N ILE A 56 -29.90 -19.49 -16.60
CA ILE A 56 -29.56 -18.12 -17.00
C ILE A 56 -29.44 -17.22 -15.76
N LEU A 57 -30.41 -17.28 -14.83
CA LEU A 57 -30.40 -16.43 -13.64
C LEU A 57 -29.27 -16.79 -12.66
N GLY A 58 -28.99 -18.08 -12.45
CA GLY A 58 -27.89 -18.50 -11.59
C GLY A 58 -26.51 -18.32 -12.22
N GLY A 59 -26.38 -18.51 -13.54
CA GLY A 59 -25.15 -18.22 -14.27
C GLY A 59 -24.84 -16.73 -14.31
N ALA A 60 -25.81 -15.91 -14.71
CA ALA A 60 -25.65 -14.45 -14.72
C ALA A 60 -25.46 -13.88 -13.31
N GLY A 61 -26.18 -14.42 -12.31
CA GLY A 61 -26.08 -14.00 -10.92
C GLY A 61 -24.73 -14.33 -10.29
N SER A 62 -24.22 -15.56 -10.48
CA SER A 62 -22.90 -15.96 -9.99
C SER A 62 -21.77 -15.16 -10.64
N MET A 63 -21.86 -14.95 -11.96
CA MET A 63 -20.90 -14.12 -12.69
C MET A 63 -20.95 -12.66 -12.24
N GLY A 64 -22.15 -12.11 -12.03
CA GLY A 64 -22.34 -10.75 -11.53
C GLY A 64 -21.76 -10.57 -10.13
N LEU A 65 -22.00 -11.51 -9.21
CA LEU A 65 -21.43 -11.51 -7.86
C LEU A 65 -19.90 -11.60 -7.88
N PHE A 66 -19.35 -12.46 -8.75
CA PHE A 66 -17.90 -12.59 -8.91
C PHE A 66 -17.26 -11.30 -9.41
N ILE A 67 -17.80 -10.72 -10.48
CA ILE A 67 -17.30 -9.46 -11.06
C ILE A 67 -17.40 -8.33 -10.04
N LEU A 68 -18.54 -8.20 -9.34
CA LEU A 68 -18.72 -7.18 -8.31
C LEU A 68 -17.68 -7.34 -7.19
N GLY A 69 -17.47 -8.56 -6.70
CA GLY A 69 -16.45 -8.86 -5.69
C GLY A 69 -15.04 -8.49 -6.16
N LEU A 70 -14.72 -8.79 -7.41
CA LEU A 70 -13.42 -8.49 -8.03
C LEU A 70 -13.20 -6.97 -8.20
N VAL A 71 -14.22 -6.24 -8.66
CA VAL A 71 -14.17 -4.78 -8.79
C VAL A 71 -14.01 -4.12 -7.43
N CYS A 72 -14.82 -4.52 -6.43
CA CYS A 72 -14.69 -4.02 -5.06
C CYS A 72 -13.29 -4.28 -4.51
N PHE A 73 -12.77 -5.50 -4.65
CA PHE A 73 -11.41 -5.85 -4.26
C PHE A 73 -10.38 -4.94 -4.90
N LEU A 74 -10.45 -4.75 -6.22
CA LEU A 74 -9.50 -3.94 -6.97
C LEU A 74 -9.51 -2.49 -6.48
N VAL A 75 -10.69 -1.90 -6.27
CA VAL A 75 -10.82 -0.51 -5.79
C VAL A 75 -10.24 -0.36 -4.39
N PHE A 76 -10.62 -1.23 -3.43
CA PHE A 76 -10.11 -1.14 -2.06
C PHE A 76 -8.60 -1.41 -1.98
N TYR A 77 -8.12 -2.41 -2.72
CA TYR A 77 -6.71 -2.76 -2.74
C TYR A 77 -5.86 -1.67 -3.38
N ALA A 78 -6.28 -1.16 -4.54
CA ALA A 78 -5.57 -0.07 -5.24
C ALA A 78 -5.57 1.23 -4.43
N THR A 79 -6.67 1.53 -3.71
CA THR A 79 -6.70 2.67 -2.79
C THR A 79 -5.69 2.50 -1.66
N GLY A 80 -5.61 1.30 -1.08
CA GLY A 80 -4.62 0.97 -0.06
C GLY A 80 -3.18 1.13 -0.58
N GLU A 81 -2.86 0.58 -1.75
CA GLU A 81 -1.55 0.76 -2.40
C GLU A 81 -1.25 2.21 -2.75
N GLY A 82 -2.25 2.97 -3.21
CA GLY A 82 -2.10 4.39 -3.52
C GLY A 82 -1.64 5.19 -2.30
N ILE A 83 -2.21 4.93 -1.12
CA ILE A 83 -1.78 5.59 0.13
C ILE A 83 -0.32 5.30 0.44
N TYR A 84 0.12 4.04 0.28
CA TYR A 84 1.52 3.67 0.48
C TYR A 84 2.46 4.35 -0.51
N LEU A 85 2.04 4.45 -1.78
CA LEU A 85 2.80 5.12 -2.83
C LEU A 85 3.00 6.61 -2.50
N PHE A 86 1.94 7.32 -2.11
CA PHE A 86 2.04 8.73 -1.72
C PHE A 86 2.97 8.93 -0.53
N LEU A 87 2.88 8.05 0.47
CA LEU A 87 3.75 8.12 1.64
C LEU A 87 5.23 7.90 1.27
N ALA A 88 5.51 6.98 0.35
CA ALA A 88 6.86 6.73 -0.15
C ALA A 88 7.40 7.93 -0.93
N ILE A 89 6.58 8.60 -1.73
CA ILE A 89 6.96 9.82 -2.46
C ILE A 89 7.33 10.94 -1.48
N GLU A 90 6.52 11.14 -0.44
CA GLU A 90 6.78 12.15 0.59
C GLU A 90 8.09 11.87 1.34
N GLU A 91 8.30 10.63 1.77
CA GLU A 91 9.50 10.22 2.50
C GLU A 91 10.76 10.44 1.65
N ASN A 92 10.73 10.05 0.37
CA ASN A 92 11.84 10.29 -0.56
C ASN A 92 12.11 11.79 -0.78
N THR A 93 11.06 12.59 -0.95
CA THR A 93 11.20 14.05 -1.14
C THR A 93 11.82 14.71 0.09
N ARG A 94 11.43 14.26 1.29
CA ARG A 94 11.97 14.77 2.55
C ARG A 94 13.44 14.38 2.73
N GLU A 95 13.82 13.15 2.41
CA GLU A 95 15.22 12.73 2.46
C GLU A 95 16.09 13.58 1.53
N ILE A 96 15.63 13.83 0.30
CA ILE A 96 16.33 14.70 -0.65
C ILE A 96 16.46 16.13 -0.09
N ALA A 97 15.40 16.69 0.48
CA ALA A 97 15.44 18.03 1.08
C ALA A 97 16.45 18.12 2.24
N LEU A 98 16.55 17.08 3.06
CA LEU A 98 17.54 17.01 4.15
C LEU A 98 18.98 16.93 3.60
N LEU A 99 19.22 16.08 2.60
CA LEU A 99 20.53 15.93 1.97
C LEU A 99 20.98 17.23 1.28
N LEU A 100 20.07 17.93 0.61
CA LEU A 100 20.36 19.23 -0.01
C LEU A 100 20.69 20.27 1.05
N ARG A 101 19.95 20.32 2.16
CA ARG A 101 20.21 21.25 3.27
C ARG A 101 21.57 21.00 3.93
N GLU A 102 21.97 19.75 4.09
CA GLU A 102 23.31 19.39 4.60
C GLU A 102 24.42 19.80 3.62
N ARG A 103 24.15 19.74 2.31
CA ARG A 103 25.08 20.18 1.27
C ARG A 103 25.18 21.70 1.16
N GLU A 104 24.10 22.41 1.44
CA GLU A 104 24.00 23.88 1.42
C GLU A 104 24.45 24.54 2.71
N THR A 105 24.53 23.82 3.84
CA THR A 105 25.21 24.34 5.03
C THR A 105 26.61 24.75 4.62
N PRO A 106 26.94 26.06 4.66
CA PRO A 106 28.27 26.53 4.29
C PRO A 106 29.26 25.73 5.11
N ARG A 107 30.30 25.16 4.49
CA ARG A 107 31.51 24.83 5.24
C ARG A 107 31.86 26.13 5.95
N VAL A 108 31.62 26.19 7.26
CA VAL A 108 32.07 27.29 8.08
C VAL A 108 33.54 27.44 7.70
N PRO A 109 33.97 28.58 7.11
CA PRO A 109 35.39 28.82 6.98
C PRO A 109 35.95 28.56 8.37
N TYR A 110 36.94 27.67 8.51
CA TYR A 110 37.65 27.56 9.77
C TYR A 110 37.91 29.00 10.21
N PRO A 111 37.55 29.39 11.46
CA PRO A 111 37.80 30.75 11.90
C PRO A 111 39.27 31.04 11.59
N GLU A 112 39.49 31.98 10.67
CA GLU A 112 40.82 32.48 10.36
C GLU A 112 41.48 32.77 11.71
N PRO A 113 42.66 32.18 12.01
CA PRO A 113 43.32 32.42 13.28
C PRO A 113 43.41 33.93 13.49
N TYR A 114 42.85 34.44 14.59
CA TYR A 114 42.95 35.86 14.90
C TYR A 114 44.43 36.28 14.87
N PRO A 115 44.77 37.47 14.37
CA PRO A 115 46.15 37.94 14.41
C PRO A 115 46.67 37.89 15.86
N GLY A 116 47.57 36.95 16.15
CA GLY A 116 48.12 36.70 17.49
C GLY A 116 47.60 35.46 18.24
N SER A 117 46.66 34.69 17.67
CA SER A 117 46.31 33.38 18.23
C SER A 117 47.42 32.37 17.95
N PRO A 118 47.79 31.49 18.90
CA PRO A 118 48.73 30.40 18.65
C PRO A 118 48.26 29.59 17.45
N LEU A 119 49.16 29.34 16.48
CA LEU A 119 48.84 28.45 15.37
C LEU A 119 48.43 27.09 15.95
N PRO A 120 47.39 26.43 15.41
CA PRO A 120 47.09 25.07 15.82
C PRO A 120 48.35 24.23 15.63
N GLU A 121 48.78 23.53 16.70
CA GLU A 121 49.91 22.61 16.62
C GLU A 121 49.66 21.68 15.44
N ARG A 122 50.58 21.66 14.47
CA ARG A 122 50.49 20.71 13.36
C ARG A 122 50.37 19.33 14.00
N PRO A 123 49.34 18.53 13.65
CA PRO A 123 49.34 17.13 14.03
C PRO A 123 50.65 16.52 13.56
N GLU A 124 51.46 15.99 14.47
CA GLU A 124 52.65 15.23 14.11
C GLU A 124 52.19 14.12 13.18
N VAL A 125 52.53 14.25 11.90
CA VAL A 125 52.25 13.20 10.92
C VAL A 125 53.21 12.07 11.28
N PRO A 126 52.71 10.91 11.75
CA PRO A 126 53.58 9.80 12.09
C PRO A 126 54.40 9.43 10.85
N PRO A 127 55.71 9.13 11.02
CA PRO A 127 56.57 8.78 9.90
C PRO A 127 55.91 7.64 9.13
N ARG A 128 55.78 7.85 7.83
CA ARG A 128 55.20 6.86 6.92
C ARG A 128 56.22 5.73 6.81
N ASP A 129 56.00 4.65 7.57
CA ASP A 129 56.80 3.44 7.47
C ASP A 129 56.75 2.95 6.02
N SER A 130 57.90 3.00 5.36
CA SER A 130 58.17 2.58 3.99
C SER A 130 58.44 1.09 3.91
#